data_AF-A0A6D2G4G5-F1
#
_entry.id   AF-A0A6D2G4G5-F1
#
_cell.length_a   1.000
_cell.length_b   1.000
_cell.length_c   1.000
_cell.angle_alpha   90.00
_cell.angle_beta   90.00
_cell.angle_gamma   90.00
#
_symmetry.space_group_name_H-M   'P 1'
#
loop_
_entity.id
_entity.type
_entity.pdbx_description
1 polymer ?
#
loop_
_entity_poly.entity_id
_entity_poly.type
_entity_poly.pdbx_seq_one_letter_code
_entity_poly.pdbx_strand_id
1 'polypeptide(L)'
;MSEVALEGRKGFFASFQYVTLIGGQLLALLVVVILQQVLEDAELRAWGWRIPFALGAVLAVVALWLRRQLDETSKHETRALKEAGSLKGLWRNRKAFLMVLGFTAAGSLCFYTFTTYMQKYLVNTAGMHANVASGIMTAALCVFMLVQPLFGALSDKIGRRTSMLCFGALATLFTVPILSALQNVTSPYAAFALVMCALLIVSFYTSISGILKAEMFPAQVRALGVGLSYAVANALFGGSAEYVALSLKSVGMENSFFWYVTAMAVLAFLVSLMLHRKGKGLRL
;
A
#
# COMPACT_ATOMS: atom_id res chain seq x y z
N MET A 1 1.81 -12.86 -12.00
CA MET A 1 1.89 -11.57 -12.72
C MET A 1 3.32 -11.23 -13.14
N SER A 2 4.29 -11.04 -12.22
CA SER A 2 5.67 -10.67 -12.58
C SER A 2 6.46 -11.75 -13.34
N GLU A 3 6.09 -13.03 -13.19
CA GLU A 3 6.73 -14.17 -13.84
C GLU A 3 6.25 -14.41 -15.29
N VAL A 4 5.09 -13.85 -15.67
CA VAL A 4 4.46 -14.01 -17.00
C VAL A 4 4.53 -12.69 -17.80
N ALA A 5 5.04 -11.62 -17.19
CA ALA A 5 5.09 -10.30 -17.82
C ALA A 5 6.24 -10.20 -18.84
N LEU A 6 5.90 -9.71 -20.04
CA LEU A 6 6.84 -9.34 -21.11
C LEU A 6 7.99 -8.47 -20.55
N GLU A 7 9.22 -8.75 -21.00
CA GLU A 7 10.39 -7.96 -20.61
C GLU A 7 10.17 -6.47 -20.91
N GLY A 8 10.46 -5.61 -19.93
CA GLY A 8 10.25 -4.16 -20.03
C GLY A 8 8.84 -3.65 -19.69
N ARG A 9 7.85 -4.51 -19.42
CA ARG A 9 6.48 -4.10 -18.97
C ARG A 9 6.10 -4.62 -17.59
N LYS A 10 7.08 -5.08 -16.80
CA LYS A 10 6.84 -5.72 -15.51
C LYS A 10 6.16 -4.76 -14.52
N GLY A 11 6.57 -3.49 -14.48
CA GLY A 11 5.98 -2.44 -13.65
C GLY A 11 4.51 -2.16 -14.03
N PHE A 12 4.21 -2.08 -15.32
CA PHE A 12 2.84 -1.95 -15.80
C PHE A 12 1.94 -3.09 -15.31
N PHE A 13 2.35 -4.36 -15.47
CA PHE A 13 1.55 -5.49 -15.00
C PHE A 13 1.47 -5.62 -13.48
N ALA A 14 2.54 -5.25 -12.75
CA ALA A 14 2.52 -5.27 -11.29
C ALA A 14 1.57 -4.22 -10.69
N SER A 15 1.42 -3.07 -11.36
CA SER A 15 0.53 -2.00 -10.90
C SER A 15 -0.95 -2.41 -10.86
N PHE A 16 -1.37 -3.39 -11.69
CA PHE A 16 -2.74 -3.93 -11.67
C PHE A 16 -3.10 -4.56 -10.32
N GLN A 17 -2.12 -5.05 -9.56
CA GLN A 17 -2.37 -5.52 -8.19
C GLN A 17 -2.98 -4.40 -7.34
N TYR A 18 -2.43 -3.19 -7.43
CA TYR A 18 -2.96 -2.04 -6.67
C TYR A 18 -4.27 -1.53 -7.26
N VAL A 19 -4.49 -1.64 -8.57
CA VAL A 19 -5.81 -1.40 -9.18
C VAL A 19 -6.86 -2.30 -8.54
N THR A 20 -6.60 -3.60 -8.42
CA THR A 20 -7.55 -4.53 -7.80
C THR A 20 -7.75 -4.28 -6.31
N LEU A 21 -6.70 -3.87 -5.58
CA LEU A 21 -6.79 -3.57 -4.15
C LEU A 21 -7.67 -2.35 -3.90
N ILE A 22 -7.41 -1.24 -4.60
CA ILE A 22 -8.19 -0.01 -4.46
C ILE A 22 -9.60 -0.19 -5.05
N GLY A 23 -9.74 -0.92 -6.16
CA GLY A 23 -11.04 -1.28 -6.71
C GLY A 23 -11.88 -2.08 -5.71
N GLY A 24 -11.27 -3.04 -5.00
CA GLY A 24 -11.92 -3.78 -3.93
C GLY A 24 -12.37 -2.86 -2.78
N GLN A 25 -11.54 -1.91 -2.37
CA GLN A 25 -11.88 -0.92 -1.34
C GLN A 25 -13.05 -0.01 -1.78
N LEU A 26 -13.04 0.46 -3.03
CA LEU A 26 -14.11 1.28 -3.60
C LEU A 26 -15.42 0.51 -3.73
N LEU A 27 -15.38 -0.76 -4.15
CA LEU A 27 -16.55 -1.62 -4.20
C LEU A 27 -17.11 -1.88 -2.79
N ALA A 28 -16.26 -2.12 -1.80
CA ALA A 28 -16.69 -2.26 -0.42
C ALA A 28 -17.37 -0.98 0.11
N LEU A 29 -16.80 0.18 -0.19
CA LEU A 29 -17.39 1.47 0.15
C LEU A 29 -18.76 1.65 -0.55
N LEU A 30 -18.85 1.31 -1.83
CA LEU A 30 -20.10 1.39 -2.60
C LEU A 30 -21.19 0.52 -1.98
N VAL A 31 -20.86 -0.72 -1.58
CA VAL A 31 -21.80 -1.61 -0.89
C VAL A 31 -22.31 -0.97 0.39
N VAL A 32 -21.43 -0.38 1.21
CA VAL A 32 -21.82 0.31 2.45
C VAL A 32 -22.73 1.51 2.15
N VAL A 33 -22.39 2.33 1.15
CA VAL A 33 -23.20 3.50 0.76
C VAL A 33 -24.59 3.07 0.29
N ILE A 34 -24.69 2.02 -0.54
CA ILE A 34 -25.99 1.49 -0.99
C ILE A 34 -26.82 1.03 0.21
N LEU A 35 -26.22 0.30 1.15
CA LEU A 35 -26.93 -0.15 2.36
C LEU A 35 -27.41 1.03 3.21
N GLN A 36 -26.61 2.09 3.34
CA GLN A 36 -26.99 3.32 4.05
C GLN A 36 -28.12 4.13 3.38
N GLN A 37 -28.36 3.94 2.09
CA GLN A 37 -29.46 4.59 1.37
C GLN A 37 -30.76 3.78 1.43
N VAL A 38 -30.67 2.46 1.65
CA VAL A 38 -31.82 1.54 1.60
C VAL A 38 -32.33 1.19 3.00
N LEU A 39 -31.44 1.14 3.99
CA LEU A 39 -31.75 0.72 5.36
C LEU A 39 -31.61 1.89 6.33
N GLU A 40 -32.49 1.93 7.34
CA GLU A 40 -32.32 2.84 8.45
C GLU A 40 -31.14 2.44 9.35
N ASP A 41 -30.59 3.40 10.10
CA ASP A 41 -29.46 3.18 11.02
C ASP A 41 -29.71 2.05 12.03
N ALA A 42 -30.95 1.88 12.49
CA ALA A 42 -31.33 0.80 13.40
C ALA A 42 -31.21 -0.59 12.73
N GLU A 43 -31.65 -0.71 11.47
CA GLU A 43 -31.61 -1.96 10.71
C GLU A 43 -30.18 -2.33 10.29
N LEU A 44 -29.38 -1.34 9.91
CA LEU A 44 -27.96 -1.52 9.60
C LEU A 44 -27.21 -2.15 10.77
N ARG A 45 -27.45 -1.67 11.99
CA ARG A 45 -26.84 -2.19 13.22
C ARG A 45 -27.40 -3.55 13.62
N ALA A 46 -28.71 -3.77 13.44
CA ALA A 46 -29.36 -5.03 13.79
C ALA A 46 -28.92 -6.19 12.88
N TRP A 47 -28.88 -5.97 11.56
CA TRP A 47 -28.59 -7.04 10.61
C TRP A 47 -27.93 -6.63 9.30
N GLY A 48 -28.05 -5.39 8.84
CA GLY A 48 -27.50 -4.95 7.55
C GLY A 48 -26.00 -5.19 7.40
N TRP A 49 -25.24 -5.14 8.51
CA TRP A 49 -23.82 -5.46 8.54
C TRP A 49 -23.47 -6.87 8.02
N ARG A 50 -24.41 -7.83 8.02
CA ARG A 50 -24.18 -9.20 7.53
C ARG A 50 -24.05 -9.26 6.00
N ILE A 51 -24.63 -8.32 5.26
CA ILE A 51 -24.64 -8.30 3.79
C ILE A 51 -23.21 -8.17 3.23
N PRO A 52 -22.38 -7.20 3.65
CA PRO A 52 -20.98 -7.12 3.21
C PRO A 52 -20.17 -8.38 3.52
N PHE A 53 -20.40 -9.04 4.67
CA PHE A 53 -19.72 -10.28 5.02
C PHE A 53 -20.12 -11.45 4.13
N ALA A 54 -21.42 -11.60 3.84
CA ALA A 54 -21.91 -12.63 2.93
C ALA A 54 -21.36 -12.44 1.51
N LEU A 55 -21.35 -11.21 1.01
CA LEU A 55 -20.78 -10.87 -0.29
C LEU A 55 -19.27 -11.16 -0.33
N GLY A 56 -18.54 -10.79 0.72
CA GLY A 56 -17.13 -11.12 0.88
C GLY A 56 -16.86 -12.63 0.90
N ALA A 57 -17.72 -13.42 1.56
CA ALA A 57 -17.59 -14.88 1.59
C ALA A 57 -17.78 -15.50 0.20
N VAL A 58 -18.77 -15.04 -0.56
CA VAL A 58 -18.99 -15.50 -1.95
C VAL A 58 -17.79 -15.17 -2.83
N LEU A 59 -17.27 -13.94 -2.75
CA LEU A 59 -16.09 -13.52 -3.49
C LEU A 59 -14.84 -14.34 -3.11
N ALA A 60 -14.68 -14.72 -1.84
CA ALA A 60 -13.59 -15.59 -1.40
C ALA A 60 -13.68 -16.99 -2.02
N VAL A 61 -14.89 -17.57 -2.12
CA VAL A 61 -15.10 -18.86 -2.80
C VAL A 61 -14.77 -18.76 -4.29
N VAL A 62 -15.21 -17.69 -4.96
CA VAL A 62 -14.88 -17.44 -6.38
C VAL A 62 -13.36 -17.30 -6.56
N ALA A 63 -12.68 -16.56 -5.68
CA ALA A 63 -11.24 -16.42 -5.73
C ALA A 63 -10.50 -17.76 -5.55
N LEU A 64 -10.98 -18.62 -4.64
CA LEU A 64 -10.46 -19.98 -4.46
C LEU A 64 -10.68 -20.85 -5.70
N TRP A 65 -11.84 -20.74 -6.35
CA TRP A 65 -12.15 -21.47 -7.57
C TRP A 65 -11.27 -21.02 -8.75
N LEU A 66 -11.10 -19.72 -8.96
CA LEU A 66 -10.19 -19.17 -9.97
C LEU A 66 -8.74 -19.60 -9.72
N ARG A 67 -8.31 -19.62 -8.46
CA ARG A 67 -6.95 -20.03 -8.09
C ARG A 67 -6.65 -21.48 -8.42
N ARG A 68 -7.65 -22.37 -8.38
CA ARG A 68 -7.48 -23.79 -8.75
C ARG A 68 -7.21 -24.01 -10.24
N GLN A 69 -7.47 -23.03 -11.09
CA GLN A 69 -7.30 -23.13 -12.55
C GLN A 69 -5.99 -22.50 -13.05
N LEU A 70 -5.18 -21.91 -12.16
CA LEU A 70 -3.90 -21.32 -12.53
C LEU A 70 -2.82 -22.39 -12.57
N ASP A 71 -2.14 -22.53 -13.70
CA ASP A 71 -0.97 -23.39 -13.84
C ASP A 71 0.16 -22.93 -12.91
N GLU A 72 0.72 -23.88 -12.15
CA GLU A 72 1.82 -23.62 -11.23
C GLU A 72 3.11 -23.28 -12.02
N THR A 73 3.59 -22.04 -11.93
CA THR A 73 4.84 -21.60 -12.59
C THR A 73 6.12 -22.13 -11.93
N SER A 74 5.99 -22.86 -10.82
CA SER A 74 7.10 -23.41 -10.03
C SER A 74 7.63 -24.71 -10.63
N LYS A 75 8.81 -24.67 -11.24
CA LYS A 75 9.51 -25.88 -11.71
C LYS A 75 9.74 -26.84 -10.54
N HIS A 76 9.33 -28.10 -10.71
CA HIS A 76 9.37 -29.17 -9.72
C HIS A 76 10.76 -29.36 -9.06
N GLU A 77 11.84 -29.04 -9.78
CA GLU A 77 13.23 -29.08 -9.29
C GLU A 77 13.53 -28.12 -8.12
N THR A 78 12.80 -27.01 -7.99
CA THR A 78 13.05 -26.01 -6.93
C THR A 78 12.42 -26.42 -5.58
N ARG A 79 11.37 -27.24 -5.60
CA ARG A 79 10.70 -27.80 -4.40
C ARG A 79 11.51 -28.89 -3.71
N ALA A 80 12.46 -29.52 -4.41
CA ALA A 80 13.25 -30.64 -3.90
C ALA A 80 14.47 -30.24 -3.04
N LEU A 81 14.77 -28.93 -2.92
CA LEU A 81 15.86 -28.45 -2.07
C LEU A 81 15.46 -28.50 -0.58
N LYS A 82 16.18 -29.30 0.21
CA LYS A 82 15.96 -29.57 1.66
C LYS A 82 15.83 -28.34 2.58
N GLU A 83 16.21 -27.14 2.13
CA GLU A 83 16.12 -25.89 2.92
C GLU A 83 15.08 -24.88 2.38
N ALA A 84 14.27 -25.24 1.38
CA ALA A 84 13.24 -24.35 0.84
C ALA A 84 12.23 -23.94 1.93
N GLY A 85 12.10 -22.62 2.16
CA GLY A 85 11.17 -22.07 3.16
C GLY A 85 11.60 -22.18 4.63
N SER A 86 12.86 -22.52 4.94
CA SER A 86 13.34 -22.56 6.34
C SER A 86 13.65 -21.17 6.91
N LEU A 87 13.27 -20.93 8.18
CA LEU A 87 13.67 -19.74 8.96
C LEU A 87 15.19 -19.55 9.03
N LYS A 88 15.95 -20.66 8.96
CA LYS A 88 17.43 -20.65 8.95
C LYS A 88 17.99 -20.06 7.65
N GLY A 89 17.37 -20.38 6.51
CA GLY A 89 17.71 -19.80 5.20
C GLY A 89 17.33 -18.32 5.08
N LEU A 90 16.27 -17.90 5.78
CA LEU A 90 15.90 -16.50 5.90
C LEU A 90 16.92 -15.70 6.72
N TRP A 91 17.38 -16.24 7.85
CA TRP A 91 18.37 -15.61 8.72
C TRP A 91 19.72 -15.41 8.02
N ARG A 92 20.10 -16.34 7.12
CA ARG A 92 21.28 -16.21 6.25
C ARG A 92 21.18 -15.00 5.30
N ASN A 93 19.97 -14.55 4.99
CA ASN A 93 19.66 -13.38 4.17
C ASN A 93 19.10 -12.20 4.99
N ARG A 94 19.49 -12.07 6.26
CA ARG A 94 18.98 -11.02 7.18
C ARG A 94 19.07 -9.59 6.63
N LYS A 95 20.10 -9.28 5.82
CA LYS A 95 20.24 -7.94 5.18
C LYS A 95 19.10 -7.68 4.18
N ALA A 96 18.78 -8.65 3.33
CA ALA A 96 17.65 -8.55 2.39
C ALA A 96 16.32 -8.44 3.14
N PHE A 97 16.16 -9.25 4.20
CA PHE A 97 14.97 -9.22 5.06
C PHE A 97 14.77 -7.85 5.73
N LEU A 98 15.79 -7.31 6.38
CA LEU A 98 15.70 -6.01 7.05
C LEU A 98 15.46 -4.87 6.07
N MET A 99 16.06 -4.90 4.88
CA MET A 99 15.78 -3.90 3.85
C MET A 99 14.32 -3.99 3.39
N VAL A 100 13.83 -5.20 3.09
CA VAL A 100 12.45 -5.40 2.65
C VAL A 100 11.44 -4.99 3.70
N LEU A 101 11.72 -5.34 4.95
CA LEU A 101 10.94 -4.91 6.10
C LEU A 101 10.92 -3.40 6.23
N GLY A 102 12.08 -2.72 6.15
CA GLY A 102 12.18 -1.26 6.30
C GLY A 102 11.42 -0.48 5.23
N PHE A 103 11.65 -0.79 3.94
CA PHE A 103 10.95 -0.08 2.87
C PHE A 103 9.46 -0.46 2.80
N THR A 104 9.10 -1.69 3.19
CA THR A 104 7.67 -2.09 3.30
C THR A 104 6.99 -1.38 4.46
N ALA A 105 7.65 -1.27 5.61
CA ALA A 105 7.11 -0.58 6.78
C ALA A 105 6.78 0.88 6.44
N ALA A 106 7.75 1.58 5.85
CA ALA A 106 7.57 2.95 5.41
C ALA A 106 6.52 3.12 4.32
N GLY A 107 6.57 2.31 3.26
CA GLY A 107 5.60 2.39 2.17
C GLY A 107 4.18 2.07 2.62
N SER A 108 4.03 1.11 3.53
CA SER A 108 2.71 0.73 4.07
C SER A 108 2.18 1.80 5.00
N LEU A 109 3.00 2.34 5.90
CA LEU A 109 2.61 3.47 6.75
C LEU A 109 2.12 4.64 5.90
N CYS A 110 2.87 5.06 4.88
CA CYS A 110 2.44 6.13 3.97
C CYS A 110 1.16 5.76 3.23
N PHE A 111 1.06 4.54 2.70
CA PHE A 111 -0.13 4.07 1.98
C PHE A 111 -1.39 4.13 2.86
N TYR A 112 -1.37 3.53 4.05
CA TYR A 112 -2.52 3.54 4.96
C TYR A 112 -2.83 4.94 5.51
N THR A 113 -1.80 5.77 5.72
CA THR A 113 -1.97 7.18 6.10
C THR A 113 -2.80 7.94 5.08
N PHE A 114 -2.45 7.84 3.79
CA PHE A 114 -3.08 8.63 2.74
C PHE A 114 -4.35 8.00 2.15
N THR A 115 -4.59 6.70 2.36
CA THR A 115 -5.80 6.01 1.84
C THR A 115 -6.88 5.76 2.89
N THR A 116 -6.50 5.35 4.10
CA THR A 116 -7.44 4.89 5.13
C THR A 116 -7.63 5.95 6.21
N TYR A 117 -6.53 6.41 6.81
CA TYR A 117 -6.58 7.42 7.87
C TYR A 117 -7.01 8.80 7.35
N MET A 118 -6.63 9.15 6.12
CA MET A 118 -6.86 10.48 5.54
C MET A 118 -8.34 10.93 5.61
N GLN A 119 -9.29 10.03 5.41
CA GLN A 119 -10.72 10.38 5.56
C GLN A 119 -11.03 10.88 6.98
N LYS A 120 -10.56 10.15 8.00
CA LYS A 120 -10.74 10.54 9.40
C LYS A 120 -9.96 11.80 9.74
N TYR A 121 -8.81 12.01 9.12
CA TYR A 121 -8.03 13.23 9.29
C TYR A 121 -8.80 14.47 8.80
N LEU A 122 -9.38 14.41 7.58
CA LEU A 122 -10.20 15.50 7.05
C LEU A 122 -11.41 15.82 7.95
N VAL A 123 -12.05 14.79 8.50
CA VAL A 123 -13.22 14.98 9.38
C VAL A 123 -12.81 15.48 10.76
N ASN A 124 -11.93 14.75 11.43
CA ASN A 124 -11.63 15.01 12.83
C ASN A 124 -10.69 16.21 13.01
N THR A 125 -9.78 16.47 12.07
CA THR A 125 -8.72 17.48 12.20
C THR A 125 -9.02 18.73 11.41
N ALA A 126 -9.33 18.58 10.11
CA ALA A 126 -9.67 19.72 9.27
C ALA A 126 -11.11 20.22 9.49
N GLY A 127 -11.91 19.53 10.31
CA GLY A 127 -13.29 19.90 10.62
C GLY A 127 -14.25 19.76 9.43
N MET A 128 -13.87 19.01 8.39
CA MET A 128 -14.74 18.82 7.23
C MET A 128 -15.94 17.93 7.56
N HIS A 129 -17.08 18.24 6.94
CA HIS A 129 -18.24 17.38 7.03
C HIS A 129 -17.96 15.98 6.45
N ALA A 130 -18.40 14.93 7.14
CA ALA A 130 -18.09 13.54 6.80
C ALA A 130 -18.44 13.16 5.35
N ASN A 131 -19.58 13.63 4.85
CA ASN A 131 -20.00 13.36 3.46
C ASN A 131 -19.03 13.99 2.43
N VAL A 132 -18.53 15.19 2.72
CA VAL A 132 -17.59 15.89 1.81
C VAL A 132 -16.23 15.19 1.83
N ALA A 133 -15.71 14.86 3.02
CA ALA A 133 -14.47 14.11 3.16
C ALA A 133 -14.53 12.72 2.48
N SER A 134 -15.65 12.01 2.64
CA SER A 134 -15.89 10.73 1.97
C SER A 134 -15.94 10.89 0.44
N GLY A 135 -16.62 11.92 -0.06
CA GLY A 135 -16.67 12.23 -1.50
C GLY A 135 -15.28 12.52 -2.08
N ILE A 136 -14.48 13.34 -1.40
CA ILE A 136 -13.09 13.64 -1.77
C ILE A 136 -12.26 12.36 -1.83
N MET A 137 -12.30 11.55 -0.77
CA MET A 137 -11.52 10.32 -0.69
C MET A 137 -11.94 9.30 -1.74
N THR A 138 -13.24 9.17 -2.00
CA THR A 138 -13.75 8.28 -3.06
C THR A 138 -13.23 8.72 -4.42
N ALA A 139 -13.36 10.01 -4.75
CA ALA A 139 -12.86 10.56 -6.00
C ALA A 139 -11.33 10.38 -6.12
N ALA A 140 -10.59 10.66 -5.04
CA ALA A 140 -9.14 10.56 -5.02
C ALA A 140 -8.65 9.12 -5.20
N LEU A 141 -9.30 8.15 -4.53
CA LEU A 141 -9.00 6.73 -4.67
C LEU A 141 -9.35 6.20 -6.07
N CYS A 142 -10.46 6.66 -6.67
CA CYS A 142 -10.81 6.35 -8.06
C CYS A 142 -9.72 6.83 -9.03
N VAL A 143 -9.27 8.09 -8.90
CA VAL A 143 -8.19 8.62 -9.76
C VAL A 143 -6.88 7.88 -9.47
N PHE A 144 -6.54 7.66 -8.21
CA PHE A 144 -5.35 6.91 -7.80
C PHE A 144 -5.31 5.51 -8.40
N MET A 145 -6.45 4.80 -8.45
CA MET A 145 -6.62 3.51 -9.11
C MET A 145 -6.28 3.60 -10.60
N LEU A 146 -6.84 4.58 -11.32
CA LEU A 146 -6.61 4.76 -12.76
C LEU A 146 -5.18 5.18 -13.10
N VAL A 147 -4.51 5.85 -12.17
CA VAL A 147 -3.14 6.36 -12.36
C VAL A 147 -2.08 5.29 -12.07
N GLN A 148 -2.39 4.21 -11.32
CA GLN A 148 -1.43 3.13 -11.03
C GLN A 148 -0.74 2.56 -12.28
N PRO A 149 -1.44 2.23 -13.38
CA PRO A 149 -0.80 1.71 -14.60
C PRO A 149 0.17 2.70 -15.25
N LEU A 150 -0.13 4.01 -15.19
CA LEU A 150 0.74 5.04 -15.73
C LEU A 150 2.05 5.12 -14.95
N PHE A 151 1.99 5.06 -13.62
CA PHE A 151 3.19 5.03 -12.77
C PHE A 151 3.94 3.70 -12.88
N GLY A 152 3.24 2.58 -13.11
CA GLY A 152 3.86 1.30 -13.47
C GLY A 152 4.71 1.40 -14.74
N ALA A 153 4.14 1.96 -15.81
CA ALA A 153 4.85 2.19 -17.06
C ALA A 153 5.99 3.21 -16.94
N LEU A 154 5.79 4.29 -16.16
CA LEU A 154 6.82 5.27 -15.87
C LEU A 154 8.00 4.62 -15.13
N SER A 155 7.71 3.76 -14.14
CA SER A 155 8.73 3.06 -13.37
C SER A 155 9.57 2.11 -14.22
N ASP A 156 8.96 1.48 -15.22
CA ASP A 156 9.71 0.66 -16.18
C ASP A 156 10.72 1.48 -16.99
N LYS A 157 10.46 2.78 -17.24
CA LYS A 157 11.39 3.70 -17.92
C LYS A 157 12.47 4.28 -17.01
N ILE A 158 12.08 4.80 -15.84
CA ILE A 158 13.02 5.48 -14.92
C ILE A 158 13.83 4.50 -14.04
N GLY A 159 13.38 3.24 -13.98
CA GLY A 159 13.95 2.19 -13.17
C GLY A 159 13.43 2.15 -11.73
N ARG A 160 13.50 0.95 -11.14
CA ARG A 160 12.95 0.66 -9.80
C ARG A 160 13.65 1.45 -8.69
N ARG A 161 14.99 1.53 -8.73
CA ARG A 161 15.76 2.31 -7.73
C ARG A 161 15.36 3.78 -7.77
N THR A 162 15.32 4.38 -8.96
CA THR A 162 14.95 5.80 -9.13
C THR A 162 13.54 6.05 -8.61
N SER A 163 12.59 5.17 -8.90
CA SER A 163 11.22 5.28 -8.38
C SER A 163 11.19 5.26 -6.85
N MET A 164 11.96 4.39 -6.19
CA MET A 164 12.02 4.37 -4.72
C MET A 164 12.70 5.61 -4.13
N LEU A 165 13.74 6.13 -4.80
CA LEU A 165 14.38 7.38 -4.38
C LEU A 165 13.43 8.56 -4.53
N CYS A 166 12.66 8.63 -5.64
CA CYS A 166 11.61 9.63 -5.83
C CYS A 166 10.55 9.52 -4.73
N PHE A 167 10.06 8.30 -4.43
CA PHE A 167 9.13 8.09 -3.32
C PHE A 167 9.71 8.59 -2.00
N GLY A 168 10.90 8.14 -1.60
CA GLY A 168 11.50 8.51 -0.32
C GLY A 168 11.77 10.02 -0.22
N ALA A 169 12.30 10.65 -1.27
CA ALA A 169 12.59 12.08 -1.28
C ALA A 169 11.32 12.93 -1.26
N LEU A 170 10.36 12.64 -2.15
CA LEU A 170 9.11 13.39 -2.24
C LEU A 170 8.25 13.17 -0.99
N ALA A 171 8.16 11.94 -0.48
CA ALA A 171 7.43 11.69 0.76
C ALA A 171 8.08 12.41 1.94
N THR A 172 9.41 12.43 2.04
CA THR A 172 10.10 13.18 3.11
C THR A 172 9.82 14.68 3.02
N LEU A 173 9.90 15.26 1.82
CA LEU A 173 9.76 16.69 1.63
C LEU A 173 8.31 17.18 1.75
N PHE A 174 7.36 16.41 1.23
CA PHE A 174 5.97 16.87 1.09
C PHE A 174 5.01 16.32 2.16
N THR A 175 5.35 15.29 2.94
CA THR A 175 4.42 14.76 3.96
C THR A 175 4.00 15.82 4.98
N VAL A 176 4.96 16.52 5.61
CA VAL A 176 4.65 17.56 6.60
C VAL A 176 3.91 18.74 5.95
N PRO A 177 4.38 19.33 4.83
CA PRO A 177 3.64 20.41 4.17
C PRO A 177 2.22 20.03 3.76
N ILE A 178 2.01 18.83 3.22
CA ILE A 178 0.68 18.38 2.81
C ILE A 178 -0.24 18.23 4.02
N LEU A 179 0.21 17.54 5.07
CA LEU A 179 -0.62 17.30 6.26
C LEU A 179 -0.93 18.61 6.98
N SER A 180 0.06 19.49 7.17
CA SER A 180 -0.16 20.82 7.77
C SER A 180 -1.06 21.72 6.92
N ALA A 181 -0.94 21.70 5.60
CA ALA A 181 -1.84 22.44 4.71
C ALA A 181 -3.28 21.91 4.79
N LEU A 182 -3.43 20.58 4.92
CA LEU A 182 -4.74 19.94 5.12
C LEU A 182 -5.37 20.27 6.48
N GLN A 183 -4.61 20.61 7.53
CA GLN A 183 -5.21 21.00 8.83
C GLN A 183 -6.09 22.23 8.73
N ASN A 184 -5.70 23.20 7.90
CA ASN A 184 -6.37 24.50 7.79
C ASN A 184 -7.16 24.63 6.47
N VAL A 185 -7.39 23.52 5.78
CA VAL A 185 -8.05 23.54 4.47
C VAL A 185 -9.55 23.75 4.64
N THR A 186 -10.08 24.79 4.02
CA THR A 186 -11.53 25.08 4.00
C THR A 186 -12.18 24.68 2.69
N SER A 187 -11.42 24.65 1.60
CA SER A 187 -11.91 24.33 0.26
C SER A 187 -11.82 22.83 -0.03
N PRO A 188 -12.95 22.16 -0.39
CA PRO A 188 -12.95 20.76 -0.79
C PRO A 188 -12.02 20.46 -1.99
N TYR A 189 -11.89 21.39 -2.93
CA TYR A 189 -11.03 21.24 -4.10
C TYR A 189 -9.56 21.29 -3.73
N ALA A 190 -9.17 22.16 -2.78
CA ALA A 190 -7.81 22.22 -2.26
C ALA A 190 -7.46 20.95 -1.48
N ALA A 191 -8.39 20.44 -0.67
CA ALA A 191 -8.23 19.18 0.04
C ALA A 191 -8.03 18.01 -0.94
N PHE A 192 -8.86 17.93 -1.98
CA PHE A 192 -8.70 16.93 -3.04
C PHE A 192 -7.34 17.02 -3.73
N ALA A 193 -6.89 18.22 -4.10
CA ALA A 193 -5.59 18.41 -4.74
C ALA A 193 -4.43 17.96 -3.85
N LEU A 194 -4.45 18.31 -2.55
CA LEU A 194 -3.43 17.90 -1.59
C LEU A 194 -3.40 16.39 -1.36
N VAL A 195 -4.57 15.76 -1.21
CA VAL A 195 -4.67 14.29 -1.09
C VAL A 195 -4.17 13.62 -2.36
N MET A 196 -4.54 14.13 -3.54
CA MET A 196 -4.04 13.62 -4.81
C MET A 196 -2.53 13.76 -4.93
N CYS A 197 -1.94 14.89 -4.54
CA CYS A 197 -0.49 15.05 -4.50
C CYS A 197 0.18 13.96 -3.64
N ALA A 198 -0.35 13.68 -2.45
CA ALA A 198 0.19 12.62 -1.59
C ALA A 198 0.04 11.22 -2.23
N LEU A 199 -1.11 10.91 -2.82
CA LEU A 199 -1.35 9.63 -3.49
C LEU A 199 -0.46 9.45 -4.74
N LEU A 200 -0.18 10.51 -5.49
CA LEU A 200 0.77 10.46 -6.60
C LEU A 200 2.20 10.18 -6.12
N ILE A 201 2.60 10.74 -4.98
CA ILE A 201 3.89 10.41 -4.35
C ILE A 201 3.92 8.93 -3.96
N VAL A 202 2.88 8.43 -3.31
CA VAL A 202 2.74 7.01 -2.92
C VAL A 202 2.76 6.09 -4.15
N SER A 203 2.30 6.56 -5.31
CA SER A 203 2.28 5.78 -6.56
C SER A 203 3.66 5.33 -7.04
N PHE A 204 4.72 6.10 -6.71
CA PHE A 204 6.10 5.70 -6.96
C PHE A 204 6.53 4.46 -6.15
N TYR A 205 5.88 4.19 -5.03
CA TYR A 205 6.11 2.99 -4.23
C TYR A 205 5.23 1.82 -4.68
N THR A 206 3.92 2.05 -4.77
CA THR A 206 2.94 0.97 -5.01
C THR A 206 3.18 0.29 -6.35
N SER A 207 3.54 1.05 -7.38
CA SER A 207 3.76 0.51 -8.73
C SER A 207 4.91 -0.51 -8.84
N ILE A 208 5.85 -0.52 -7.89
CA ILE A 208 7.04 -1.39 -7.94
C ILE A 208 7.24 -2.29 -6.74
N SER A 209 6.53 -2.04 -5.64
CA SER A 209 6.77 -2.73 -4.37
C SER A 209 6.70 -4.25 -4.53
N GLY A 210 5.80 -4.78 -5.36
CA GLY A 210 5.69 -6.22 -5.62
C GLY A 210 6.89 -6.83 -6.35
N ILE A 211 7.45 -6.12 -7.33
CA ILE A 211 8.58 -6.61 -8.15
C ILE A 211 9.86 -6.57 -7.33
N LEU A 212 10.11 -5.44 -6.64
CA LEU A 212 11.33 -5.23 -5.87
C LEU A 212 11.50 -6.31 -4.79
N LYS A 213 10.40 -6.67 -4.11
CA LYS A 213 10.40 -7.75 -3.10
C LYS A 213 10.77 -9.09 -3.70
N ALA A 214 10.23 -9.43 -4.86
CA ALA A 214 10.54 -10.69 -5.54
C ALA A 214 12.00 -10.75 -6.01
N GLU A 215 12.58 -9.65 -6.48
CA GLU A 215 13.96 -9.59 -6.98
C GLU A 215 15.02 -9.65 -5.85
N MET A 216 14.66 -9.27 -4.62
CA MET A 216 15.60 -9.20 -3.49
C MET A 216 15.88 -10.54 -2.79
N PHE A 217 15.06 -11.57 -3.02
CA PHE A 217 15.25 -12.89 -2.41
C PHE A 217 15.59 -13.98 -3.42
N PRO A 218 16.54 -14.89 -3.08
CA PRO A 218 16.77 -16.13 -3.84
C PRO A 218 15.48 -16.95 -3.94
N ALA A 219 15.26 -17.62 -5.07
CA ALA A 219 14.03 -18.35 -5.35
C ALA A 219 13.65 -19.35 -4.23
N GLN A 220 14.66 -19.95 -3.57
CA GLN A 220 14.51 -20.96 -2.52
C GLN A 220 13.86 -20.43 -1.23
N VAL A 221 14.03 -19.14 -0.91
CA VAL A 221 13.50 -18.51 0.31
C VAL A 221 12.55 -17.35 0.02
N ARG A 222 12.24 -17.09 -1.26
CA ARG A 222 11.45 -15.93 -1.70
C ARG A 222 10.04 -15.92 -1.14
N ALA A 223 9.33 -17.05 -1.18
CA ALA A 223 7.95 -17.12 -0.70
C ALA A 223 7.83 -16.78 0.80
N LEU A 224 8.65 -17.43 1.63
CA LEU A 224 8.69 -17.18 3.07
C LEU A 224 9.23 -15.78 3.39
N GLY A 225 10.35 -15.39 2.77
CA GLY A 225 11.04 -14.13 3.05
C GLY A 225 10.21 -12.90 2.65
N VAL A 226 9.60 -12.92 1.46
CA VAL A 226 8.70 -11.85 1.01
C VAL A 226 7.42 -11.84 1.84
N GLY A 227 6.80 -13.01 2.06
CA GLY A 227 5.55 -13.10 2.81
C GLY A 227 5.68 -12.63 4.26
N LEU A 228 6.68 -13.13 4.98
CA LEU A 228 6.89 -12.79 6.39
C LEU A 228 7.28 -11.32 6.58
N SER A 229 8.26 -10.83 5.81
CA SER A 229 8.67 -9.41 5.92
C SER A 229 7.53 -8.46 5.59
N TYR A 230 6.71 -8.81 4.58
CA TYR A 230 5.52 -8.05 4.22
C TYR A 230 4.47 -8.06 5.32
N ALA A 231 4.11 -9.23 5.84
CA ALA A 231 3.09 -9.36 6.88
C ALA A 231 3.49 -8.62 8.16
N VAL A 232 4.73 -8.78 8.61
CA VAL A 232 5.25 -8.10 9.81
C VAL A 232 5.26 -6.59 9.63
N ALA A 233 5.79 -6.10 8.50
CA ALA A 233 5.84 -4.67 8.22
C ALA A 233 4.43 -4.06 8.13
N ASN A 234 3.51 -4.73 7.43
CA ASN A 234 2.13 -4.26 7.31
C ASN A 234 1.39 -4.28 8.65
N ALA A 235 1.53 -5.33 9.44
CA ALA A 235 0.85 -5.42 10.74
C ALA A 235 1.37 -4.37 11.72
N LEU A 236 2.69 -4.18 11.80
CA LEU A 236 3.31 -3.29 12.77
C LEU A 236 3.24 -1.81 12.41
N PHE A 237 3.22 -1.46 11.12
CA PHE A 237 3.31 -0.07 10.67
C PHE A 237 2.12 0.37 9.80
N GLY A 238 1.59 -0.53 8.97
CA GLY A 238 0.45 -0.23 8.12
C GLY A 238 -0.88 -0.23 8.89
N GLY A 239 -1.22 -1.36 9.50
CA GLY A 239 -2.47 -1.54 10.25
C GLY A 239 -2.52 -0.73 11.55
N SER A 240 -1.37 -0.45 12.15
CA SER A 240 -1.26 0.39 13.35
C SER A 240 -1.27 1.89 13.05
N ALA A 241 -1.10 2.31 11.78
CA ALA A 241 -0.94 3.71 11.40
C ALA A 241 -2.07 4.58 11.95
N GLU A 242 -3.31 4.15 11.72
CA GLU A 242 -4.50 4.85 12.15
C GLU A 242 -4.61 4.92 13.68
N TYR A 243 -4.32 3.81 14.37
CA TYR A 243 -4.32 3.76 15.84
C TYR A 243 -3.28 4.72 16.43
N VAL A 244 -2.05 4.72 15.90
CA VAL A 244 -0.99 5.62 16.33
C VAL A 244 -1.38 7.08 16.08
N ALA A 245 -1.92 7.38 14.89
CA ALA A 245 -2.36 8.73 14.55
C ALA A 245 -3.45 9.27 15.49
N LEU A 246 -4.48 8.47 15.76
CA LEU A 246 -5.59 8.84 16.65
C LEU A 246 -5.12 8.94 18.11
N SER A 247 -4.21 8.07 18.55
CA SER A 247 -3.65 8.15 19.90
C SER A 247 -2.82 9.43 20.10
N LEU A 248 -1.94 9.78 19.17
CA LEU A 248 -1.17 11.02 19.22
C LEU A 248 -2.09 12.24 19.20
N LYS A 249 -3.15 12.19 18.41
CA LYS A 249 -4.18 13.24 18.41
C LYS A 249 -4.89 13.38 19.75
N SER A 250 -5.25 12.29 20.41
CA SER A 250 -5.92 12.33 21.73
C SER A 250 -5.06 12.98 22.82
N VAL A 251 -3.73 12.95 22.67
CA VAL A 251 -2.75 13.59 23.58
C VAL A 251 -2.40 15.02 23.13
N GLY A 252 -3.01 15.52 22.05
CA GLY A 252 -2.74 16.85 21.50
C GLY A 252 -1.44 16.96 20.68
N MET A 253 -0.77 15.84 20.39
CA MET A 253 0.52 15.76 19.69
C MET A 253 0.35 15.30 18.24
N GLU A 254 -0.65 15.82 17.53
CA GLU A 254 -0.96 15.38 16.16
C GLU A 254 0.20 15.60 15.18
N ASN A 255 0.94 16.70 15.33
CA ASN A 255 2.11 17.00 14.51
C ASN A 255 3.21 15.93 14.61
N SER A 256 3.31 15.22 15.74
CA SER A 256 4.28 14.13 15.91
C SER A 256 4.02 12.98 14.95
N PHE A 257 2.76 12.77 14.55
CA PHE A 257 2.42 11.76 13.54
C PHE A 257 3.01 12.11 12.17
N PHE A 258 3.04 13.40 11.81
CA PHE A 258 3.58 13.82 10.50
C PHE A 258 5.09 13.57 10.44
N TRP A 259 5.78 13.87 11.54
CA TRP A 259 7.20 13.59 11.69
C TRP A 259 7.50 12.09 11.75
N TYR A 260 6.62 11.29 12.33
CA TYR A 260 6.73 9.83 12.30
C TYR A 260 6.66 9.27 10.87
N VAL A 261 5.66 9.68 10.08
CA VAL A 261 5.54 9.28 8.67
C VAL A 261 6.77 9.75 7.87
N THR A 262 7.24 10.97 8.14
CA THR A 262 8.43 11.56 7.49
C THR A 262 9.71 10.79 7.85
N ALA A 263 9.91 10.43 9.11
CA ALA A 263 11.06 9.64 9.55
C ALA A 263 11.10 8.26 8.87
N MET A 264 9.92 7.65 8.69
CA MET A 264 9.81 6.40 7.93
C MET A 264 10.06 6.60 6.43
N ALA A 265 9.65 7.73 5.85
CA ALA A 265 10.00 8.08 4.47
C ALA A 265 11.52 8.29 4.29
N VAL A 266 12.19 8.91 5.26
CA VAL A 266 13.66 9.02 5.30
C VAL A 266 14.29 7.63 5.37
N LEU A 267 13.78 6.75 6.22
CA LEU A 267 14.25 5.37 6.29
C LEU A 267 14.10 4.66 4.93
N ALA A 268 12.97 4.81 4.25
CA ALA A 268 12.78 4.28 2.90
C ALA A 268 13.80 4.86 1.92
N PHE A 269 14.07 6.17 1.97
CA PHE A 269 15.06 6.81 1.11
C PHE A 269 16.47 6.24 1.34
N LEU A 270 16.89 6.12 2.60
CA LEU A 270 18.19 5.55 2.98
C LEU A 270 18.34 4.09 2.54
N VAL A 271 17.32 3.27 2.76
CA VAL A 271 17.29 1.87 2.28
C VAL A 271 17.34 1.83 0.75
N SER A 272 16.70 2.78 0.07
CA SER A 272 16.69 2.86 -1.39
C SER A 272 18.04 3.24 -2.00
N LEU A 273 18.91 3.93 -1.25
CA LEU A 273 20.28 4.20 -1.68
C LEU A 273 21.13 2.91 -1.74
N MET A 274 20.79 1.91 -0.94
CA MET A 274 21.47 0.61 -0.89
C MET A 274 21.07 -0.33 -2.04
N LEU A 275 20.02 0.01 -2.81
CA LEU A 275 19.57 -0.77 -3.97
C LEU A 275 20.52 -0.63 -5.17
N HIS A 276 20.71 -1.73 -5.93
CA HIS A 276 21.48 -1.69 -7.17
C HIS A 276 20.78 -0.89 -8.28
N ARG A 277 21.57 -0.18 -9.09
CA ARG A 277 21.10 0.60 -10.26
C ARG A 277 20.46 -0.25 -11.37
N LYS A 278 20.75 -1.56 -11.46
CA LYS A 278 20.34 -2.42 -12.60
C LYS A 278 19.28 -3.48 -12.28
N GLY A 279 18.60 -3.43 -11.14
CA GLY A 279 17.57 -4.44 -10.80
C GLY A 279 18.11 -5.87 -10.61
N LYS A 280 19.45 -6.02 -10.51
CA LYS A 280 20.10 -7.28 -10.14
C LYS A 280 20.54 -7.19 -8.68
N GLY A 281 19.64 -7.52 -7.76
CA GLY A 281 19.95 -7.86 -6.36
C GLY A 281 20.82 -6.86 -5.56
N LEU A 282 21.23 -7.26 -4.36
CA LEU A 282 22.03 -6.45 -3.43
C LEU A 282 23.42 -6.10 -3.99
N ARG A 283 23.96 -4.92 -3.63
CA ARG A 283 25.42 -4.70 -3.59
C ARG A 283 25.93 -5.54 -2.42
N LEU A 284 26.37 -6.77 -2.72
CA LEU A 284 27.32 -7.46 -1.85
C LEU A 284 28.71 -6.93 -2.18
#